data_AF-A0A6P7GR17-F1
#
_entry.id   AF-A0A6P7GR17-F1
#
_cell.length_a   1.000
_cell.length_b   1.000
_cell.length_c   1.000
_cell.angle_alpha   90.00
_cell.angle_beta   90.00
_cell.angle_gamma   90.00
#
_symmetry.space_group_name_H-M   'P 1'
#
loop_
_entity.id
_entity.type
_entity.pdbx_description
1 polymer ?
#
loop_
_entity_poly.entity_id
_entity_poly.type
_entity_poly.pdbx_seq_one_letter_code
_entity_poly.pdbx_strand_id
1 'polypeptide(L)'
;MYANFLVIFVIPALVSSDTIRIALKKQTNPRQTRVRNVARSVIEGVGVGTVPLVNDYDLDYFGEIGIGTPPQLFTVIFDTGSSDLWVPSSKCADIPDNACG
;
A
#
# COMPACT_ATOMS: atom_id res chain seq x y z
N MET A 1 11.24 -6.75 -54.40
CA MET A 1 9.91 -6.29 -53.96
C MET A 1 9.69 -6.84 -52.55
N TYR A 2 10.00 -6.04 -51.53
CA TYR A 2 9.85 -6.45 -50.12
C TYR A 2 8.47 -6.00 -49.66
N ALA A 3 7.58 -6.94 -49.39
CA ALA A 3 6.28 -6.66 -48.79
C ALA A 3 5.94 -7.80 -47.84
N ASN A 4 6.01 -7.51 -46.55
CA ASN A 4 5.06 -7.93 -45.50
C ASN A 4 5.71 -7.69 -44.12
N PHE A 5 5.54 -6.48 -43.62
CA PHE A 5 5.68 -6.19 -42.20
C PHE A 5 4.49 -6.85 -41.48
N LEU A 6 4.76 -7.95 -40.77
CA LEU A 6 3.82 -8.47 -39.78
C LEU A 6 3.80 -7.49 -38.60
N VAL A 7 2.77 -6.67 -38.56
CA VAL A 7 2.42 -5.82 -37.41
C VAL A 7 2.00 -6.75 -36.27
N ILE A 8 2.88 -6.95 -35.29
CA ILE A 8 2.52 -7.64 -34.05
C ILE A 8 1.67 -6.65 -33.25
N PHE A 9 0.40 -7.03 -33.04
CA PHE A 9 -0.59 -6.30 -32.27
C PHE A 9 -0.07 -6.00 -30.86
N VAL A 10 0.11 -4.72 -30.56
CA VAL A 10 0.23 -4.20 -29.21
C VAL A 10 -1.12 -4.42 -28.54
N ILE A 11 -1.18 -5.31 -27.55
CA ILE A 11 -2.30 -5.37 -26.62
C ILE A 11 -2.02 -4.29 -25.57
N PRO A 12 -2.75 -3.16 -25.53
CA PRO A 12 -2.78 -2.39 -24.30
C PRO A 12 -3.70 -3.17 -23.37
N ALA A 13 -3.11 -3.92 -22.44
CA ALA A 13 -3.85 -4.38 -21.28
C ALA A 13 -4.29 -3.11 -20.54
N LEU A 14 -5.59 -2.80 -20.59
CA LEU A 14 -6.21 -1.76 -19.81
C LEU A 14 -6.06 -2.18 -18.33
N VAL A 15 -5.00 -1.72 -17.66
CA VAL A 15 -4.88 -1.83 -16.22
C VAL A 15 -5.92 -0.90 -15.62
N SER A 16 -7.03 -1.47 -15.16
CA SER A 16 -8.02 -0.77 -14.35
C SER A 16 -7.48 -0.69 -12.93
N SER A 17 -6.98 0.48 -12.55
CA SER A 17 -6.57 0.76 -11.18
C SER A 17 -7.77 1.36 -10.42
N ASP A 18 -8.55 0.49 -9.77
CA ASP A 18 -9.53 0.95 -8.79
C ASP A 18 -8.82 1.25 -7.47
N THR A 19 -8.88 2.51 -7.03
CA THR A 19 -8.30 2.96 -5.76
C THR A 19 -9.29 2.72 -4.61
N ILE A 20 -8.88 1.96 -3.59
CA ILE A 20 -9.68 1.76 -2.38
C ILE A 20 -9.57 3.02 -1.52
N ARG A 21 -10.67 3.76 -1.35
CA ARG A 21 -10.74 4.95 -0.49
C ARG A 21 -11.34 4.59 0.86
N ILE A 22 -10.52 4.65 1.92
CA ILE A 22 -11.00 4.52 3.31
C ILE A 22 -11.28 5.93 3.86
N ALA A 23 -12.55 6.25 4.10
CA ALA A 23 -12.93 7.55 4.65
C ALA A 23 -12.65 7.61 6.16
N LEU A 24 -11.90 8.62 6.62
CA LEU A 24 -11.68 8.86 8.04
C LEU A 24 -12.92 9.53 8.67
N LYS A 25 -13.58 8.83 9.59
CA LYS A 25 -14.71 9.38 10.33
C LYS A 25 -14.22 10.01 11.64
N LYS A 26 -14.39 11.32 11.79
CA LYS A 26 -14.05 12.05 13.02
C LYS A 26 -14.90 11.53 14.18
N GLN A 27 -14.24 10.96 15.20
CA GLN A 27 -14.89 10.47 16.41
C GLN A 27 -15.18 11.65 17.35
N THR A 28 -16.45 11.99 17.53
CA THR A 28 -16.89 12.95 18.54
C THR A 28 -17.18 12.22 19.87
N ASN A 29 -16.87 12.89 20.98
CA ASN A 29 -16.81 12.38 22.35
C ASN A 29 -18.04 11.53 22.77
N PRO A 30 -17.85 10.28 23.25
CA PRO A 30 -18.95 9.39 23.61
C PRO A 30 -19.51 9.70 25.00
N ARG A 31 -20.57 10.51 25.04
CA ARG A 31 -21.57 10.46 26.13
C ARG A 31 -22.93 10.09 25.59
N GLN A 32 -23.09 8.87 25.04
CA GLN A 32 -24.42 8.30 24.84
C GLN A 32 -24.43 6.77 24.84
N THR A 33 -24.45 6.26 26.05
CA THR A 33 -24.52 4.86 26.46
C THR A 33 -25.86 4.22 26.07
N ARG A 34 -26.08 3.80 24.80
CA ARG A 34 -27.16 2.81 24.47
C ARG A 34 -27.15 2.18 23.06
N VAL A 35 -26.02 2.09 22.34
CA VAL A 35 -25.98 1.48 20.97
C VAL A 35 -24.81 0.50 20.80
N ARG A 36 -24.55 -0.34 21.80
CA ARG A 36 -23.34 -1.20 21.82
C ARG A 36 -23.46 -2.47 20.95
N ASN A 37 -24.68 -2.93 20.65
CA ASN A 37 -24.88 -4.25 20.02
C ASN A 37 -25.04 -4.22 18.49
N VAL A 38 -25.33 -3.06 17.89
CA VAL A 38 -25.51 -2.93 16.42
C VAL A 38 -24.19 -2.59 15.71
N ALA A 39 -23.26 -1.90 16.38
CA ALA A 39 -21.97 -1.53 15.79
C ALA A 39 -21.03 -2.74 15.57
N ARG A 40 -21.22 -3.83 16.30
CA ARG A 40 -20.33 -4.99 16.27
C ARG A 40 -20.49 -5.81 14.98
N SER A 41 -21.72 -5.96 14.46
CA SER A 41 -21.98 -6.71 13.23
C SER A 41 -21.58 -5.95 11.96
N VAL A 42 -21.41 -4.63 12.03
CA VAL A 42 -20.94 -3.81 10.89
C VAL A 42 -19.41 -3.86 10.77
N ILE A 43 -18.69 -4.09 11.87
CA ILE A 43 -17.21 -4.15 11.87
C ILE A 43 -16.69 -5.52 11.43
N GLU A 44 -17.45 -6.61 11.54
CA GLU A 44 -17.02 -7.95 11.07
C GLU A 44 -16.77 -8.03 9.54
N GLY A 45 -17.32 -7.10 8.75
CA GLY A 45 -17.03 -6.98 7.32
C GLY A 45 -15.88 -6.00 6.97
N VAL A 46 -15.36 -5.28 7.97
CA VAL A 46 -14.23 -4.35 7.81
C VAL A 46 -13.04 -4.97 8.51
N GLY A 47 -12.14 -5.58 7.74
CA GLY A 47 -10.88 -6.10 8.27
C GLY A 47 -10.06 -4.97 8.89
N VAL A 48 -10.17 -4.80 10.20
CA VAL A 48 -9.32 -3.85 10.94
C VAL A 48 -7.97 -4.52 11.16
N GLY A 49 -7.01 -4.18 10.30
CA GLY A 49 -5.61 -4.53 10.49
C GLY A 49 -4.90 -3.53 11.39
N THR A 50 -4.13 -4.01 12.35
CA THR A 50 -3.25 -3.18 13.21
C THR A 50 -1.80 -3.56 12.95
N VAL A 51 -0.95 -2.57 12.68
CA VAL A 51 0.49 -2.74 12.47
C VAL A 51 1.24 -1.98 13.57
N PRO A 52 2.14 -2.62 14.33
CA PRO A 52 2.97 -1.90 15.30
C PRO A 52 4.00 -1.03 14.57
N LEU A 53 4.25 0.17 15.12
CA LEU A 53 5.23 1.10 14.57
C LEU A 53 6.40 1.32 15.54
N VAL A 54 7.59 1.49 14.99
CA VAL A 54 8.81 1.90 15.67
C VAL A 54 8.99 3.40 15.47
N ASN A 55 9.26 4.11 16.55
CA ASN A 55 9.56 5.53 16.55
C ASN A 55 11.07 5.73 16.45
N ASP A 56 11.53 6.47 15.45
CA ASP A 56 12.91 6.92 15.32
C ASP A 56 13.00 8.42 15.62
N TYR A 57 13.41 8.74 16.85
CA TYR A 57 13.66 10.11 17.35
C TYR A 57 12.51 11.12 17.16
N ASP A 58 11.26 10.68 17.15
CA ASP A 58 10.06 11.49 16.85
C ASP A 58 10.06 12.13 15.46
N LEU A 59 10.96 11.70 14.57
CA LEU A 59 11.07 12.19 13.20
C LEU A 59 10.31 11.29 12.23
N ASP A 60 10.51 9.97 12.35
CA ASP A 60 9.93 8.98 11.46
C ASP A 60 9.31 7.81 12.24
N TYR A 61 8.21 7.27 11.70
CA TYR A 61 7.48 6.13 12.28
C TYR A 61 7.40 5.01 11.25
N PHE A 62 8.08 3.91 11.54
CA PHE A 62 8.24 2.79 10.61
C PHE A 62 7.45 1.57 11.06
N GLY A 63 6.97 0.74 10.14
CA GLY A 63 6.48 -0.60 10.45
C GLY A 63 6.93 -1.61 9.41
N GLU A 64 6.63 -2.88 9.67
CA GLU A 64 7.09 -3.99 8.82
C GLU A 64 5.98 -4.49 7.89
N ILE A 65 6.34 -4.75 6.63
CA ILE A 65 5.49 -5.42 5.65
C ILE A 65 6.21 -6.64 5.05
N GLY A 66 5.45 -7.64 4.62
CA GLY A 66 5.97 -8.79 3.88
C GLY A 66 5.57 -8.72 2.40
N ILE A 67 6.53 -8.89 1.50
CA ILE A 67 6.29 -8.95 0.04
C ILE A 67 6.71 -10.32 -0.51
N GLY A 68 5.85 -10.91 -1.34
CA GLY A 68 6.13 -12.16 -2.05
C GLY A 68 5.77 -13.43 -1.28
N THR A 69 6.20 -14.58 -1.80
CA THR A 69 6.02 -15.90 -1.20
C THR A 69 7.26 -16.75 -1.47
N PRO A 70 8.05 -17.14 -0.44
CA PRO A 70 7.88 -16.79 0.97
C PRO A 70 8.04 -15.27 1.20
N PRO A 71 7.44 -14.72 2.27
CA PRO A 71 7.49 -13.28 2.55
C PRO A 71 8.93 -12.80 2.78
N GLN A 72 9.32 -11.74 2.08
CA GLN A 72 10.51 -10.94 2.37
C GLN A 72 10.07 -9.70 3.15
N LEU A 73 10.71 -9.44 4.29
CA LEU A 73 10.31 -8.37 5.21
C LEU A 73 11.00 -7.06 4.83
N PHE A 74 10.22 -5.97 4.83
CA PHE A 74 10.68 -4.61 4.56
C PHE A 74 10.17 -3.67 5.66
N THR A 75 11.05 -2.80 6.13
CA THR A 75 10.71 -1.68 7.01
C THR A 75 10.29 -0.50 6.15
N VAL A 76 9.09 0.02 6.35
CA VAL A 76 8.50 1.10 5.53
C VAL A 76 7.88 2.19 6.39
N ILE A 77 7.80 3.40 5.85
CA ILE A 77 7.00 4.50 6.40
C ILE A 77 5.59 4.40 5.82
N PHE A 78 4.57 4.50 6.68
CA PHE A 78 3.17 4.59 6.24
C PHE A 78 2.83 6.06 5.95
N ASP A 79 3.19 6.51 4.75
CA ASP A 79 3.06 7.90 4.32
C ASP A 79 1.64 8.22 3.78
N THR A 80 1.00 9.22 4.37
CA THR A 80 -0.32 9.72 3.93
C THR A 80 -0.23 10.78 2.83
N GLY A 81 0.98 11.29 2.55
CA GLY A 81 1.27 12.29 1.53
C GLY A 81 1.49 11.73 0.12
N SER A 82 1.58 10.41 -0.03
CA SER A 82 1.77 9.72 -1.31
C SER A 82 0.74 8.60 -1.51
N SER A 83 0.80 7.90 -2.66
CA SER A 83 -0.12 6.80 -2.98
C SER A 83 0.58 5.60 -3.62
N ASP A 84 1.91 5.62 -3.68
CA ASP A 84 2.71 4.56 -4.28
C ASP A 84 3.43 3.77 -3.18
N LEU A 85 3.47 2.44 -3.36
CA LEU A 85 4.35 1.57 -2.58
C LEU A 85 5.60 1.28 -3.41
N TRP A 86 6.77 1.57 -2.85
CA TRP A 86 8.05 1.23 -3.45
C TRP A 86 8.97 0.61 -2.39
N VAL A 87 9.83 -0.29 -2.83
CA VAL A 87 10.91 -0.88 -2.02
C VAL A 87 12.19 -0.94 -2.86
N PRO A 88 13.38 -0.85 -2.25
CA PRO A 88 14.63 -1.01 -2.97
C PRO A 88 14.70 -2.36 -3.69
N SER A 89 15.12 -2.34 -4.96
CA SER A 89 15.31 -3.57 -5.73
C SER A 89 16.62 -4.25 -5.35
N SER A 90 16.66 -5.58 -5.38
CA SER A 90 17.91 -6.35 -5.25
C SER A 90 18.95 -6.01 -6.33
N LYS A 91 18.50 -5.50 -7.48
CA LYS A 91 19.36 -5.10 -8.60
C LYS A 91 19.97 -3.72 -8.41
N CYS A 92 19.63 -3.03 -7.32
CA CYS A 92 20.11 -1.66 -7.13
C CYS A 92 21.63 -1.56 -7.09
N ALA A 93 22.30 -2.52 -6.45
CA ALA A 93 23.76 -2.55 -6.34
C ALA A 93 24.46 -2.65 -7.71
N ASP A 94 23.75 -3.10 -8.74
CA ASP A 94 24.29 -3.30 -10.08
C ASP A 94 24.13 -2.05 -10.97
N ILE A 95 23.49 -0.99 -10.46
CA ILE A 95 23.22 0.24 -11.20
C ILE A 95 24.34 1.26 -10.88
N PRO A 96 25.01 1.84 -11.90
CA PRO A 96 26.14 2.75 -11.70
C PRO A 96 25.73 4.18 -11.30
N ASP A 97 24.43 4.48 -11.22
CA ASP A 97 23.90 5.75 -10.72
C ASP A 97 23.10 5.56 -9.41
N ASN A 98 22.93 6.65 -8.67
CA ASN A 98 22.22 6.70 -7.40
C ASN A 98 20.69 6.64 -7.56
N ALA A 99 20.18 5.96 -8.59
CA ALA A 99 18.76 5.97 -8.94
C ALA A 99 17.85 5.23 -7.94
N CYS A 100 18.41 4.50 -6.98
CA CYS A 100 17.61 3.73 -6.02
C CYS A 100 17.40 4.42 -4.65
N GLY A 101 17.84 5.66 -4.48
CA GLY A 101 17.73 6.40 -3.22
C GLY A 101 18.20 7.84 -3.34
#